data_AF-A0A5K4FBJ9-F1
#
_entry.id   AF-A0A5K4FBJ9-F1
#
_cell.length_a   1.000
_cell.length_b   1.000
_cell.length_c   1.000
_cell.angle_alpha   90.00
_cell.angle_beta   90.00
_cell.angle_gamma   90.00
#
_symmetry.space_group_name_H-M   'P 1'
#
loop_
_entity.id
_entity.type
_entity.pdbx_description
1 polymer ?
#
loop_
_entity_poly.entity_id
_entity_poly.type
_entity_poly.pdbx_seq_one_letter_code
_entity_poly.pdbx_strand_id
1 'polypeptide(L)'
;MFGKRNFVYTPWAKSEEFSKCSHCLNTYFTMSSSRHIYYVAREMFPACLLAGVGMVVAGCYVDMLKSSGSLTSKDESIFEIIPPILGLKGNLEVALSSRLATMVHFRRKFNELSFWLFATTLAFILVLAVFASTIIPLVVITLHKSSSTSHFPVDLVHLICISSMTCICATCFIGTVVYAIVCSCVFCGANPDNIAPPAAAALGDLVTVLIISHVNYYFKMNPTLTVAVAVCMISVVLILSISYLLCHSNVNVSGDLRSLIITPNTFKETIVPLTLAIIMSR
;
A
#
# COMPACT_ATOMS: atom_id res chain seq x y z
N MET A 1 1.58 35.84 -29.28
CA MET A 1 2.56 34.78 -29.64
C MET A 1 2.64 33.76 -28.50
N PHE A 2 1.78 32.74 -28.50
CA PHE A 2 2.02 31.51 -27.73
C PHE A 2 1.44 30.36 -28.55
N GLY A 3 2.31 29.67 -29.29
CA GLY A 3 1.95 28.62 -30.22
C GLY A 3 1.50 27.36 -29.48
N LYS A 4 0.32 26.85 -29.86
CA LYS A 4 -0.12 25.48 -29.58
C LYS A 4 0.88 24.51 -30.22
N ARG A 5 1.72 23.85 -29.42
CA ARG A 5 2.50 22.69 -29.87
C ARG A 5 1.57 21.49 -29.92
N ASN A 6 0.98 21.25 -31.09
CA ASN A 6 0.39 19.97 -31.44
C ASN A 6 1.52 18.96 -31.60
N PHE A 7 1.77 18.13 -30.59
CA PHE A 7 2.68 17.01 -30.70
C PHE A 7 1.99 15.88 -31.47
N VAL A 8 2.22 15.83 -32.77
CA VAL A 8 1.91 14.66 -33.61
C VAL A 8 3.11 13.72 -33.47
N TYR A 9 2.99 12.72 -32.60
CA TYR A 9 3.98 11.63 -32.56
C TYR A 9 3.64 10.60 -33.64
N THR A 10 4.65 10.32 -34.46
CA THR A 10 4.65 9.28 -35.49
C THR A 10 4.51 7.90 -34.86
N PRO A 11 3.86 6.92 -35.54
CA PRO A 11 3.63 5.60 -34.97
C PRO A 11 4.92 4.79 -35.01
N TRP A 12 5.43 4.41 -33.84
CA TRP A 12 6.51 3.44 -33.71
C TRP A 12 6.07 2.05 -34.22
N ALA A 13 7.03 1.34 -34.81
CA ALA A 13 6.85 0.08 -35.53
C ALA A 13 6.15 -1.00 -34.69
N LYS A 14 5.01 -1.46 -35.20
CA LYS A 14 4.29 -2.66 -34.76
C LYS A 14 4.95 -3.90 -35.36
N SER A 15 5.24 -4.94 -34.57
CA SER A 15 4.95 -6.31 -35.03
C SER A 15 5.16 -7.45 -34.03
N GLU A 16 6.14 -7.46 -33.12
CA GLU A 16 6.47 -8.72 -32.42
C GLU A 16 5.96 -8.85 -30.97
N GLU A 17 6.16 -7.86 -30.10
CA GLU A 17 5.65 -7.91 -28.71
C GLU A 17 4.12 -7.81 -28.63
N PHE A 18 3.51 -7.07 -29.57
CA PHE A 18 2.06 -6.89 -29.66
C PHE A 18 1.32 -8.20 -30.01
N SER A 19 1.98 -9.11 -30.72
CA SER A 19 1.40 -10.39 -31.16
C SER A 19 1.35 -11.41 -30.01
N LYS A 20 2.42 -11.56 -29.22
CA LYS A 20 2.47 -12.47 -28.07
C LYS A 20 1.44 -12.12 -26.99
N CYS A 21 1.31 -10.83 -26.66
CA CYS A 21 0.38 -10.36 -25.63
C CYS A 21 -1.09 -10.33 -26.12
N SER A 22 -1.33 -10.23 -27.43
CA SER A 22 -2.66 -10.36 -28.05
C SER A 22 -3.10 -11.82 -28.13
N HIS A 23 -2.20 -12.73 -28.50
CA HIS A 23 -2.51 -14.16 -28.61
C HIS A 23 -2.87 -14.78 -27.26
N CYS A 24 -2.18 -14.44 -26.16
CA CYS A 24 -2.52 -14.92 -24.82
C CYS A 24 -3.88 -14.42 -24.32
N LEU A 25 -4.21 -13.14 -24.54
CA LEU A 25 -5.49 -12.58 -24.08
C LEU A 25 -6.69 -13.09 -24.90
N ASN A 26 -6.49 -13.36 -26.19
CA ASN A 26 -7.53 -13.92 -27.05
C ASN A 26 -7.78 -15.42 -26.76
N THR A 27 -6.77 -16.16 -26.28
CA THR A 27 -6.98 -17.50 -25.71
C THR A 27 -7.74 -17.46 -24.38
N TYR A 28 -7.53 -16.45 -23.54
CA TYR A 28 -8.27 -16.29 -22.28
C TYR A 28 -9.80 -16.19 -22.50
N PHE A 29 -10.24 -15.44 -23.51
CA PHE A 29 -11.67 -15.27 -23.82
C PHE A 29 -12.32 -16.44 -24.58
N THR A 30 -11.54 -17.38 -25.12
CA THR A 30 -12.03 -18.50 -25.95
C THR A 30 -11.92 -19.87 -25.26
N MET A 31 -11.43 -19.92 -24.02
CA MET A 31 -11.25 -21.17 -23.27
C MET A 31 -12.53 -21.64 -22.58
N SER A 32 -12.77 -22.96 -22.64
CA SER A 32 -13.81 -23.65 -21.86
C SER A 32 -13.63 -23.40 -20.35
N SER A 33 -14.74 -23.17 -19.63
CA SER A 33 -14.78 -22.75 -18.21
C SER A 33 -13.81 -23.54 -17.30
N SER A 34 -13.70 -24.86 -17.45
CA SER A 34 -12.79 -25.70 -16.63
C SER A 34 -11.31 -25.44 -16.90
N ARG A 35 -10.93 -25.12 -18.15
CA ARG A 35 -9.54 -24.82 -18.52
C ARG A 35 -9.12 -23.42 -18.04
N HIS A 36 -10.07 -22.49 -17.96
CA HIS A 36 -9.84 -21.16 -17.40
C HIS A 36 -9.54 -21.22 -15.90
N ILE A 37 -10.32 -22.00 -15.14
CA ILE A 37 -10.10 -22.22 -13.70
C ILE A 37 -8.72 -22.83 -13.44
N TYR A 38 -8.34 -23.86 -14.21
CA TYR A 38 -7.03 -24.49 -14.08
C TYR A 38 -5.87 -23.53 -14.34
N TYR A 39 -6.01 -22.64 -15.33
CA TYR A 39 -4.96 -21.69 -15.69
C TYR A 39 -4.77 -20.61 -14.62
N VAL A 40 -5.87 -20.03 -14.12
CA VAL A 40 -5.86 -19.05 -13.02
C VAL A 40 -5.29 -19.68 -11.74
N ALA A 41 -5.72 -20.91 -11.42
CA ALA A 41 -5.20 -21.63 -10.26
C ALA A 41 -3.68 -21.84 -10.35
N ARG A 42 -3.17 -22.21 -11.53
CA ARG A 42 -1.73 -22.40 -11.74
C ARG A 42 -0.92 -21.10 -11.63
N GLU A 43 -1.48 -19.96 -12.03
CA GLU A 43 -0.84 -18.65 -11.88
C GLU A 43 -0.88 -18.13 -10.43
N MET A 44 -2.02 -18.27 -9.74
CA MET A 44 -2.20 -17.80 -8.37
C MET A 44 -1.47 -18.67 -7.34
N PHE A 45 -1.42 -19.98 -7.55
CA PHE A 45 -0.85 -20.93 -6.59
C PHE A 45 0.57 -20.57 -6.11
N PRO A 46 1.56 -20.28 -6.97
CA PRO A 46 2.89 -19.89 -6.50
C PRO A 46 2.89 -18.57 -5.73
N ALA A 47 2.08 -17.58 -6.16
CA ALA A 47 1.98 -16.29 -5.48
C ALA A 47 1.36 -16.44 -4.09
N CYS A 48 0.30 -17.25 -3.97
CA CYS A 48 -0.36 -17.55 -2.71
C CYS A 48 0.52 -18.38 -1.76
N LEU A 49 1.28 -19.35 -2.28
CA LEU A 49 2.24 -20.11 -1.46
C LEU A 49 3.32 -19.19 -0.90
N LEU A 50 3.90 -18.33 -1.74
CA LEU A 50 4.89 -17.35 -1.32
C LEU A 50 4.31 -16.40 -0.26
N ALA A 51 3.05 -16.00 -0.43
CA ALA A 51 2.33 -15.19 0.55
C ALA A 51 2.12 -15.90 1.89
N GLY A 52 1.68 -17.16 1.87
CA GLY A 52 1.54 -17.96 3.08
C GLY A 52 2.86 -18.08 3.84
N VAL A 53 3.96 -18.39 3.13
CA VAL A 53 5.29 -18.48 3.75
C VAL A 53 5.74 -17.13 4.30
N GLY A 54 5.58 -16.05 3.53
CA GLY A 54 5.96 -14.70 3.96
C GLY A 54 5.24 -14.23 5.23
N MET A 55 3.93 -14.49 5.32
CA MET A 55 3.14 -14.18 6.50
C MET A 55 3.55 -15.03 7.72
N VAL A 56 3.85 -16.31 7.54
CA VAL A 56 4.38 -17.16 8.62
C VAL A 56 5.72 -16.64 9.12
N VAL A 57 6.63 -16.27 8.21
CA VAL A 57 7.94 -15.70 8.57
C VAL A 57 7.76 -14.38 9.32
N ALA A 58 6.85 -13.50 8.88
CA ALA A 58 6.54 -12.26 9.58
C ALA A 58 6.00 -12.53 11.00
N GLY A 59 5.09 -13.50 11.16
CA GLY A 59 4.58 -13.92 12.46
C GLY A 59 5.67 -14.47 13.38
N CYS A 60 6.52 -15.38 12.87
CA CYS A 60 7.66 -15.89 13.61
C CYS A 60 8.62 -14.76 14.02
N TYR A 61 8.85 -13.77 13.16
CA TYR A 61 9.70 -12.63 13.50
C TYR A 61 9.10 -11.76 14.62
N VAL A 62 7.78 -11.53 14.60
CA VAL A 62 7.08 -10.89 15.73
C VAL A 62 7.27 -11.68 17.02
N ASP A 63 7.16 -13.01 16.98
CA ASP A 63 7.34 -13.86 18.15
C ASP A 63 8.79 -13.91 18.65
N MET A 64 9.77 -13.82 17.74
CA MET A 64 11.17 -13.63 18.09
C MET A 64 11.40 -12.27 18.78
N LEU A 65 10.76 -11.20 18.32
CA LEU A 65 10.83 -9.88 18.96
C LEU A 65 10.23 -9.89 20.36
N LYS A 66 9.14 -10.63 20.59
CA LYS A 66 8.55 -10.83 21.92
C LYS A 66 9.48 -11.60 22.85
N SER A 67 10.04 -12.72 22.39
CA SER A 67 10.88 -13.61 23.21
C SER A 67 12.27 -13.06 23.52
N SER A 68 12.85 -12.27 22.62
CA SER A 68 14.20 -11.68 22.78
C SER A 68 14.27 -10.58 23.86
N GLY A 69 13.14 -10.06 24.33
CA GLY A 69 13.11 -8.92 25.27
C GLY A 69 13.68 -7.61 24.68
N SER A 70 13.96 -7.59 23.37
CA SER A 70 14.44 -6.42 22.64
C SER A 70 13.42 -5.28 22.65
N LEU A 71 12.13 -5.62 22.79
CA LEU A 71 11.07 -4.71 23.21
C LEU A 71 10.92 -4.90 24.72
N THR A 72 11.27 -3.87 25.48
CA THR A 72 11.38 -3.92 26.93
C THR A 72 9.96 -3.98 27.54
N SER A 73 9.77 -4.33 28.81
CA SER A 73 8.43 -4.37 29.45
C SER A 73 7.62 -3.07 29.37
N LYS A 74 8.22 -1.94 28.99
CA LYS A 74 7.55 -0.67 28.66
C LYS A 74 6.93 -0.62 27.25
N ASP A 75 7.23 -1.58 26.38
CA ASP A 75 6.84 -1.59 24.96
C ASP A 75 5.67 -2.55 24.67
N GLU A 76 4.96 -3.06 25.68
CA GLU A 76 3.78 -3.94 25.49
C GLU A 76 2.75 -3.28 24.56
N SER A 77 2.57 -1.96 24.68
CA SER A 77 1.69 -1.15 23.83
C SER A 77 2.07 -1.17 22.34
N ILE A 78 3.34 -1.47 21.99
CA ILE A 78 3.76 -1.59 20.58
C ILE A 78 3.22 -2.89 19.97
N PHE A 79 3.16 -3.97 20.75
CA PHE A 79 2.62 -5.24 20.25
C PHE A 79 1.11 -5.17 20.03
N GLU A 80 0.40 -4.33 20.77
CA GLU A 80 -1.04 -4.10 20.60
C GLU A 80 -1.36 -3.34 19.29
N ILE A 81 -0.47 -2.44 18.83
CA ILE A 81 -0.68 -1.68 17.57
C ILE A 81 -0.29 -2.47 16.31
N ILE A 82 0.54 -3.51 16.41
CA ILE A 82 1.04 -4.26 15.24
C ILE A 82 -0.11 -4.90 14.43
N PRO A 83 -1.01 -5.71 15.01
CA PRO A 83 -2.09 -6.35 14.24
C PRO A 83 -3.04 -5.35 13.56
N PRO A 84 -3.52 -4.28 14.23
CA PRO A 84 -4.33 -3.25 13.58
C PRO A 84 -3.60 -2.55 12.42
N ILE A 85 -2.30 -2.26 12.57
CA ILE A 85 -1.49 -1.63 11.51
C ILE A 85 -1.36 -2.57 10.31
N LEU A 86 -1.03 -3.84 10.53
CA LEU A 86 -0.88 -4.84 9.47
C LEU A 86 -2.21 -5.04 8.72
N GLY A 87 -3.31 -5.23 9.46
CA GLY A 87 -4.64 -5.40 8.85
C GLY A 87 -5.07 -4.19 8.02
N LEU A 88 -4.85 -2.97 8.53
CA LEU A 88 -5.21 -1.75 7.82
C LEU A 88 -4.34 -1.52 6.59
N LYS A 89 -3.04 -1.79 6.69
CA LYS A 89 -2.10 -1.67 5.59
C LYS A 89 -2.38 -2.69 4.47
N GLY A 90 -2.68 -3.94 4.81
CA GLY A 90 -3.04 -4.97 3.83
C GLY A 90 -4.20 -4.53 2.94
N ASN A 91 -5.22 -3.90 3.53
CA ASN A 91 -6.36 -3.36 2.78
C ASN A 91 -5.95 -2.24 1.81
N LEU A 92 -5.04 -1.36 2.22
CA LEU A 92 -4.55 -0.26 1.39
C LEU A 92 -3.71 -0.77 0.20
N GLU A 93 -2.88 -1.79 0.43
CA GLU A 93 -2.03 -2.38 -0.61
C GLU A 93 -2.82 -3.19 -1.63
N VAL A 94 -3.82 -3.93 -1.18
CA VAL A 94 -4.77 -4.60 -2.09
C VAL A 94 -5.50 -3.56 -2.94
N ALA A 95 -5.92 -2.43 -2.36
CA ALA A 95 -6.55 -1.34 -3.12
C ALA A 95 -5.61 -0.71 -4.15
N LEU A 96 -4.32 -0.52 -3.83
CA LEU A 96 -3.30 -0.06 -4.79
C LEU A 96 -3.19 -1.04 -5.96
N SER A 97 -3.00 -2.34 -5.64
CA SER A 97 -2.77 -3.38 -6.64
C SER A 97 -3.96 -3.50 -7.60
N SER A 98 -5.19 -3.50 -7.07
CA SER A 98 -6.41 -3.58 -7.88
C SER A 98 -6.59 -2.38 -8.82
N ARG A 99 -6.29 -1.16 -8.37
CA ARG A 99 -6.36 0.04 -9.23
C ARG A 99 -5.34 -0.01 -10.37
N LEU A 100 -4.11 -0.45 -10.07
CA LEU A 100 -3.06 -0.62 -11.08
C LEU A 100 -3.41 -1.74 -12.08
N ALA A 101 -3.94 -2.86 -11.61
CA ALA A 101 -4.32 -3.98 -12.46
C ALA A 101 -5.54 -3.67 -13.35
N THR A 102 -6.51 -2.91 -12.83
CA THR A 102 -7.62 -2.39 -13.65
C THR A 102 -7.10 -1.52 -14.80
N MET A 103 -6.03 -0.75 -14.59
CA MET A 103 -5.44 0.07 -15.64
C MET A 103 -4.75 -0.75 -16.73
N VAL A 104 -4.17 -1.92 -16.40
CA VAL A 104 -3.57 -2.82 -17.39
C VAL A 104 -4.61 -3.28 -18.43
N HIS A 105 -5.89 -3.38 -18.05
CA HIS A 105 -6.97 -3.69 -18.98
C HIS A 105 -7.18 -2.58 -20.02
N PHE A 106 -6.89 -1.32 -19.68
CA PHE A 106 -6.89 -0.18 -20.62
C PHE A 106 -5.57 -0.11 -21.42
N ARG A 107 -5.18 -1.24 -22.02
CA ARG A 107 -3.89 -1.54 -22.70
C ARG A 107 -3.27 -0.41 -23.53
N ARG A 108 -4.09 0.38 -24.21
CA ARG A 108 -3.63 1.44 -25.12
C ARG A 108 -3.04 2.67 -24.40
N LYS A 109 -3.36 2.86 -23.11
CA LYS A 109 -2.96 4.03 -22.32
C LYS A 109 -2.03 3.70 -21.15
N PHE A 110 -1.74 2.41 -20.91
CA PHE A 110 -0.96 1.97 -19.75
C PHE A 110 0.45 2.59 -19.70
N ASN A 111 1.21 2.56 -20.80
CA ASN A 111 2.58 3.11 -20.80
C ASN A 111 2.63 4.63 -20.58
N GLU A 112 1.59 5.36 -20.96
CA GLU A 112 1.54 6.83 -20.81
C GLU A 112 0.99 7.28 -19.46
N LEU A 113 0.03 6.55 -18.89
CA LEU A 113 -0.68 6.95 -17.67
C LEU A 113 -0.35 6.11 -16.43
N SER A 114 0.38 4.99 -16.55
CA SER A 114 0.65 4.09 -15.42
C SER A 114 1.38 4.78 -14.28
N PHE A 115 2.46 5.51 -14.57
CA PHE A 115 3.23 6.22 -13.54
C PHE A 115 2.39 7.30 -12.85
N TRP A 116 1.59 8.01 -13.63
CA TRP A 116 0.72 9.05 -13.12
C TRP A 116 -0.40 8.49 -12.22
N LEU A 117 -0.99 7.35 -12.60
CA LEU A 117 -2.04 6.70 -11.79
C LEU A 117 -1.44 6.07 -10.54
N PHE A 118 -0.25 5.50 -10.68
CA PHE A 118 0.53 5.02 -9.56
C PHE A 118 0.80 6.16 -8.56
N ALA A 119 1.31 7.29 -9.01
CA ALA A 119 1.62 8.43 -8.14
C ALA A 119 0.37 9.01 -7.47
N THR A 120 -0.76 9.15 -8.18
CA THR A 120 -2.04 9.62 -7.60
C THR A 120 -2.60 8.63 -6.59
N THR A 121 -2.56 7.33 -6.89
CA THR A 121 -3.02 6.29 -5.98
C THR A 121 -2.11 6.17 -4.75
N LEU A 122 -0.79 6.26 -4.93
CA LEU A 122 0.17 6.23 -3.85
C LEU A 122 0.01 7.45 -2.92
N ALA A 123 -0.13 8.65 -3.48
CA ALA A 123 -0.38 9.87 -2.69
C ALA A 123 -1.65 9.74 -1.84
N PHE A 124 -2.74 9.23 -2.43
CA PHE A 124 -3.97 8.96 -1.69
C PHE A 124 -3.80 7.96 -0.56
N ILE A 125 -3.10 6.86 -0.83
CA ILE A 125 -2.85 5.82 0.17
C ILE A 125 -1.92 6.33 1.28
N LEU A 126 -0.92 7.16 0.97
CA LEU A 126 -0.06 7.78 1.98
C LEU A 126 -0.84 8.69 2.92
N VAL A 127 -1.80 9.47 2.40
CA VAL A 127 -2.69 10.28 3.24
C VAL A 127 -3.49 9.38 4.18
N LEU A 128 -4.12 8.31 3.65
CA LEU A 128 -4.88 7.36 4.47
C LEU A 128 -4.00 6.65 5.51
N ALA A 129 -2.79 6.25 5.14
CA ALA A 129 -1.83 5.59 6.02
C ALA A 129 -1.40 6.50 7.18
N VAL A 130 -1.20 7.80 6.92
CA VAL A 130 -0.91 8.77 7.99
C VAL A 130 -2.11 8.91 8.92
N PHE A 131 -3.32 9.11 8.41
CA PHE A 131 -4.53 9.19 9.25
C PHE A 131 -4.76 7.92 10.07
N ALA A 132 -4.61 6.76 9.45
CA ALA A 132 -4.66 5.45 10.10
C ALA A 132 -3.66 5.35 11.25
N SER A 133 -2.40 5.70 10.98
CA SER A 133 -1.29 5.56 11.93
C SER A 133 -1.40 6.47 13.15
N THR A 134 -2.15 7.58 13.06
CA THR A 134 -2.41 8.46 14.21
C THR A 134 -3.64 8.00 15.02
N ILE A 135 -4.67 7.47 14.34
CA ILE A 135 -5.90 7.00 15.00
C ILE A 135 -5.67 5.69 15.76
N ILE A 136 -4.92 4.74 15.20
CA ILE A 136 -4.71 3.43 15.84
C ILE A 136 -4.10 3.56 17.25
N PRO A 137 -2.96 4.25 17.47
CA PRO A 137 -2.40 4.44 18.80
C PRO A 137 -3.33 5.17 19.78
N LEU A 138 -4.10 6.14 19.28
CA LEU A 138 -5.09 6.85 20.09
C LEU A 138 -6.15 5.88 20.61
N VAL A 139 -6.69 5.02 19.74
CA VAL A 139 -7.67 4.00 20.10
C VAL A 139 -7.06 3.02 21.10
N VAL A 140 -5.87 2.47 20.82
CA VAL A 140 -5.20 1.50 21.71
C VAL A 140 -5.02 2.07 23.12
N ILE A 141 -4.51 3.30 23.26
CA ILE A 141 -4.35 3.92 24.58
C ILE A 141 -5.69 4.18 25.28
N THR A 142 -6.73 4.59 24.55
CA THR A 142 -8.06 4.78 25.16
C THR A 142 -8.68 3.48 25.65
N LEU A 143 -8.41 2.36 24.99
CA LEU A 143 -8.88 1.04 25.39
C LEU A 143 -8.06 0.47 26.56
N HIS A 144 -6.74 0.72 26.58
CA HIS A 144 -5.83 0.28 27.64
C HIS A 144 -5.99 1.10 28.95
N LYS A 145 -6.67 2.26 28.90
CA LYS A 145 -6.88 3.22 30.01
C LYS A 145 -7.59 2.66 31.25
N SER A 146 -7.96 1.38 31.30
CA SER A 146 -8.60 0.79 32.48
C SER A 146 -7.65 0.50 33.66
N SER A 147 -6.31 0.61 33.52
CA SER A 147 -5.42 0.01 34.54
C SER A 147 -4.27 0.82 35.15
N SER A 148 -3.81 1.98 34.65
CA SER A 148 -2.82 2.80 35.43
C SER A 148 -2.63 4.23 34.95
N THR A 149 -2.56 5.15 35.92
CA THR A 149 -2.55 6.62 35.81
C THR A 149 -1.17 7.17 36.14
N SER A 150 -0.35 7.58 35.15
CA SER A 150 0.66 8.66 35.31
C SER A 150 1.54 9.04 34.10
N HIS A 151 1.66 8.26 33.01
CA HIS A 151 2.60 8.54 31.90
C HIS A 151 2.00 8.86 30.51
N PHE A 152 0.70 9.16 30.46
CA PHE A 152 -0.11 9.29 29.24
C PHE A 152 0.47 10.07 28.04
N PRO A 153 1.11 11.25 28.16
CA PRO A 153 1.50 12.02 26.97
C PRO A 153 2.72 11.45 26.24
N VAL A 154 3.65 10.83 26.97
CA VAL A 154 4.92 10.36 26.38
C VAL A 154 4.69 9.08 25.58
N ASP A 155 3.88 8.16 26.11
CA ASP A 155 3.59 6.88 25.46
C ASP A 155 2.75 7.08 24.18
N LEU A 156 1.80 8.02 24.17
CA LEU A 156 1.02 8.35 22.98
C LEU A 156 1.89 8.93 21.86
N VAL A 157 2.76 9.87 22.19
CA VAL A 157 3.66 10.50 21.21
C VAL A 157 4.63 9.46 20.64
N HIS A 158 5.17 8.59 21.48
CA HIS A 158 6.05 7.49 21.07
C HIS A 158 5.36 6.55 20.08
N LEU A 159 4.15 6.07 20.41
CA LEU A 159 3.41 5.16 19.53
C LEU A 159 3.02 5.81 18.20
N ILE A 160 2.56 7.08 18.22
CA ILE A 160 2.23 7.82 16.99
C ILE A 160 3.47 8.01 16.11
N CYS A 161 4.63 8.32 16.69
CA CYS A 161 5.86 8.50 15.91
C CYS A 161 6.30 7.20 15.24
N ILE A 162 6.27 6.07 15.98
CA ILE A 162 6.67 4.77 15.44
C ILE A 162 5.70 4.31 14.36
N SER A 163 4.39 4.35 14.64
CA SER A 163 3.37 3.88 13.70
C SER A 163 3.40 4.69 12.40
N SER A 164 3.49 6.01 12.48
CA SER A 164 3.49 6.89 11.30
C SER A 164 4.73 6.72 10.44
N MET A 165 5.92 6.68 11.04
CA MET A 165 7.16 6.44 10.29
C MET A 165 7.15 5.07 9.63
N THR A 166 6.69 4.06 10.35
CA THR A 166 6.57 2.70 9.82
C THR A 166 5.60 2.65 8.64
N CYS A 167 4.40 3.22 8.79
CA CYS A 167 3.40 3.24 7.73
C CYS A 167 3.87 4.00 6.49
N ILE A 168 4.50 5.17 6.66
CA ILE A 168 5.03 5.96 5.54
C ILE A 168 6.10 5.16 4.79
N CYS A 169 7.12 4.67 5.49
CA CYS A 169 8.24 3.95 4.88
C CYS A 169 7.78 2.64 4.22
N ALA A 170 6.94 1.86 4.91
CA ALA A 170 6.42 0.60 4.37
C ALA A 170 5.53 0.83 3.15
N THR A 171 4.63 1.82 3.19
CA THR A 171 3.73 2.14 2.06
C THR A 171 4.52 2.60 0.84
N CYS A 172 5.53 3.46 1.02
CA CYS A 172 6.40 3.87 -0.08
C CYS A 172 7.14 2.67 -0.68
N PHE A 173 7.76 1.84 0.16
CA PHE A 173 8.53 0.69 -0.30
C PHE A 173 7.64 -0.33 -1.02
N ILE A 174 6.60 -0.82 -0.35
CA ILE A 174 5.71 -1.83 -0.93
C ILE A 174 4.95 -1.28 -2.13
N GLY A 175 4.53 -0.01 -2.10
CA GLY A 175 3.89 0.61 -3.26
C GLY A 175 4.77 0.55 -4.51
N THR A 176 6.06 0.87 -4.38
CA THR A 176 7.01 0.75 -5.51
C THR A 176 7.23 -0.69 -5.96
N VAL A 177 7.29 -1.65 -5.02
CA VAL A 177 7.41 -3.08 -5.33
C VAL A 177 6.18 -3.58 -6.09
N VAL A 178 4.98 -3.23 -5.63
CA VAL A 178 3.72 -3.61 -6.30
C VAL A 178 3.65 -3.03 -7.70
N TYR A 179 4.03 -1.76 -7.88
CA TYR A 179 4.11 -1.16 -9.21
C TYR A 179 5.09 -1.90 -10.12
N ALA A 180 6.27 -2.25 -9.62
CA ALA A 180 7.25 -3.04 -10.36
C ALA A 180 6.73 -4.44 -10.73
N ILE A 181 6.02 -5.12 -9.81
CA ILE A 181 5.37 -6.42 -10.07
C ILE A 181 4.32 -6.27 -11.17
N VAL A 182 3.46 -5.24 -11.13
CA VAL A 182 2.46 -5.01 -12.17
C VAL A 182 3.13 -4.78 -13.54
N CYS A 183 4.15 -3.93 -13.61
CA CYS A 183 4.92 -3.72 -14.84
C CYS A 183 5.57 -5.02 -15.36
N SER A 184 6.10 -5.84 -14.45
CA SER A 184 6.69 -7.15 -14.79
C SER A 184 5.64 -8.14 -15.31
N CYS A 185 4.44 -8.15 -14.72
CA CYS A 185 3.33 -8.98 -15.20
C CYS A 185 2.93 -8.59 -16.62
N VAL A 186 2.86 -7.29 -16.92
CA VAL A 186 2.58 -6.77 -18.27
C VAL A 186 3.65 -7.22 -19.26
N PHE A 187 4.92 -7.16 -18.88
CA PHE A 187 6.03 -7.62 -19.73
C PHE A 187 6.00 -9.13 -19.98
N CYS A 188 5.70 -9.93 -18.95
CA CYS A 188 5.63 -11.38 -19.03
C CYS A 188 4.31 -11.92 -19.61
N GLY A 189 3.31 -11.06 -19.82
CA GLY A 189 1.96 -11.46 -20.26
C GLY A 189 1.14 -12.21 -19.20
N ALA A 190 1.54 -12.13 -17.92
CA ALA A 190 0.81 -12.69 -16.80
C ALA A 190 -0.28 -11.73 -16.30
N ASN A 191 -1.34 -12.24 -15.67
CA ASN A 191 -2.37 -11.37 -15.11
C ASN A 191 -1.89 -10.77 -13.76
N PRO A 192 -1.73 -9.43 -13.65
CA PRO A 192 -1.32 -8.79 -12.40
C PRO A 192 -2.29 -9.04 -11.24
N ASP A 193 -3.59 -9.28 -11.49
CA ASP A 193 -4.57 -9.58 -10.44
C ASP A 193 -4.28 -10.90 -9.71
N ASN A 194 -3.59 -11.84 -10.38
CA ASN A 194 -3.27 -13.15 -9.82
C ASN A 194 -1.99 -13.14 -8.97
N ILE A 195 -1.12 -12.16 -9.17
CA ILE A 195 0.25 -12.15 -8.62
C ILE A 195 0.48 -10.97 -7.68
N ALA A 196 0.06 -9.76 -8.07
CA ALA A 196 0.38 -8.54 -7.34
C ALA A 196 -0.28 -8.47 -5.96
N PRO A 197 -1.60 -8.78 -5.77
CA PRO A 197 -2.21 -8.72 -4.44
C PRO A 197 -1.61 -9.73 -3.44
N PRO A 198 -1.42 -11.03 -3.77
CA PRO A 198 -0.77 -11.96 -2.86
C PRO A 198 0.68 -11.57 -2.53
N ALA A 199 1.45 -11.11 -3.52
CA ALA A 199 2.82 -10.67 -3.31
C ALA A 199 2.91 -9.40 -2.44
N ALA A 200 1.97 -8.47 -2.61
CA ALA A 200 1.86 -7.28 -1.78
C ALA A 200 1.62 -7.66 -0.31
N ALA A 201 0.68 -8.57 -0.05
CA ALA A 201 0.41 -9.06 1.31
C ALA A 201 1.64 -9.76 1.92
N ALA A 202 2.28 -10.65 1.16
CA ALA A 202 3.45 -11.42 1.57
C ALA A 202 4.60 -10.55 2.08
N LEU A 203 5.01 -9.60 1.23
CA LEU A 203 6.14 -8.71 1.49
C LEU A 203 5.74 -7.59 2.44
N GLY A 204 4.47 -7.19 2.36
CA GLY A 204 3.90 -6.11 3.11
C GLY A 204 4.05 -6.31 4.61
N ASP A 205 3.61 -7.46 5.12
CA ASP A 205 3.63 -7.69 6.57
C ASP A 205 5.06 -7.82 7.11
N LEU A 206 5.89 -8.58 6.39
CA LEU A 206 7.30 -8.77 6.76
C LEU A 206 8.05 -7.44 6.81
N VAL A 207 7.93 -6.60 5.77
CA VAL A 207 8.60 -5.29 5.71
C VAL A 207 8.09 -4.38 6.82
N THR A 208 6.78 -4.37 7.11
CA THR A 208 6.23 -3.54 8.18
C THR A 208 6.77 -3.91 9.54
N VAL A 209 6.87 -5.21 9.87
CA VAL A 209 7.41 -5.64 11.17
C VAL A 209 8.92 -5.38 11.25
N LEU A 210 9.67 -5.50 10.14
CA LEU A 210 11.09 -5.13 10.12
C LEU A 210 11.28 -3.63 10.37
N ILE A 211 10.50 -2.78 9.69
CA ILE A 211 10.59 -1.34 9.85
C ILE A 211 10.16 -0.92 11.26
N ILE A 212 9.06 -1.46 11.82
CA ILE A 212 8.61 -1.08 13.16
C ILE A 212 9.67 -1.39 14.22
N SER A 213 10.32 -2.55 14.10
CA SER A 213 11.42 -2.96 14.96
C SER A 213 12.61 -1.99 14.87
N HIS A 214 13.01 -1.62 13.66
CA HIS A 214 14.11 -0.69 13.43
C HIS A 214 13.81 0.73 13.92
N VAL A 215 12.62 1.26 13.62
CA VAL A 215 12.20 2.59 14.06
C VAL A 215 12.11 2.64 15.59
N ASN A 216 11.59 1.59 16.24
CA ASN A 216 11.57 1.50 17.69
C ASN A 216 12.98 1.51 18.30
N TYR A 217 13.92 0.76 17.70
CA TYR A 217 15.31 0.75 18.14
C TYR A 217 15.94 2.16 18.06
N TYR A 218 15.73 2.89 16.97
CA TYR A 218 16.22 4.27 16.85
C TYR A 218 15.56 5.22 17.86
N PHE A 219 14.27 5.05 18.12
CA PHE A 219 13.56 5.85 19.12
C PHE A 219 14.17 5.66 20.52
N LYS A 220 14.53 4.43 20.89
CA LYS A 220 15.20 4.15 22.18
C LYS A 220 16.56 4.82 22.28
N MET A 221 17.32 4.85 21.19
CA MET A 221 18.66 5.45 21.18
C MET A 221 18.61 6.98 21.23
N ASN A 222 17.72 7.62 20.47
CA ASN A 222 17.65 9.08 20.35
C ASN A 222 16.19 9.58 20.24
N PRO A 223 15.43 9.62 21.34
CA PRO A 223 13.98 9.89 21.30
C PRO A 223 13.63 11.27 20.73
N THR A 224 14.39 12.31 21.10
CA THR A 224 14.15 13.69 20.62
C THR A 224 14.35 13.81 19.12
N LEU A 225 15.41 13.21 18.59
CA LEU A 225 15.69 13.19 17.15
C LEU A 225 14.62 12.41 16.40
N THR A 226 14.23 11.24 16.90
CA THR A 226 13.21 10.41 16.24
C THR A 226 11.86 11.09 16.20
N VAL A 227 11.45 11.79 17.27
CA VAL A 227 10.22 12.60 17.27
C VAL A 227 10.31 13.74 16.25
N ALA A 228 11.43 14.47 16.21
CA ALA A 228 11.62 15.55 15.25
C ALA A 228 11.57 15.05 13.80
N VAL A 229 12.26 13.95 13.50
CA VAL A 229 12.22 13.28 12.19
C VAL A 229 10.80 12.83 11.87
N ALA A 230 10.08 12.26 12.83
CA ALA A 230 8.72 11.79 12.61
C ALA A 230 7.77 12.93 12.23
N VAL A 231 7.79 14.03 12.98
CA VAL A 231 6.96 15.22 12.68
C VAL A 231 7.31 15.83 11.32
N CYS A 232 8.60 15.93 10.99
CA CYS A 232 9.06 16.40 9.68
C CYS A 232 8.56 15.48 8.55
N MET A 233 8.69 14.18 8.69
CA MET A 233 8.26 13.21 7.68
C MET A 233 6.73 13.22 7.51
N ILE A 234 5.95 13.24 8.58
CA ILE A 234 4.48 13.35 8.53
C ILE A 234 4.07 14.63 7.79
N SER A 235 4.63 15.77 8.18
CA SER A 235 4.28 17.06 7.58
C SER A 235 4.65 17.12 6.11
N VAL A 236 5.87 16.71 5.73
CA VAL A 236 6.32 16.66 4.33
C VAL A 236 5.42 15.74 3.50
N VAL A 237 5.14 14.51 3.97
CA VAL A 237 4.32 13.55 3.22
C VAL A 237 2.89 14.04 3.06
N LEU A 238 2.28 14.61 4.10
CA LEU A 238 0.93 15.18 4.00
C LEU A 238 0.90 16.36 3.03
N ILE A 239 1.83 17.31 3.17
CA ILE A 239 1.89 18.49 2.29
C ILE A 239 2.08 18.06 0.84
N LEU A 240 3.04 17.18 0.55
CA LEU A 240 3.32 16.71 -0.81
C LEU A 240 2.12 15.93 -1.38
N SER A 241 1.57 14.99 -0.62
CA SER A 241 0.48 14.14 -1.11
C SER A 241 -0.80 14.92 -1.34
N ILE A 242 -1.17 15.83 -0.42
CA ILE A 242 -2.35 16.68 -0.57
C ILE A 242 -2.14 17.68 -1.72
N SER A 243 -0.99 18.34 -1.80
CA SER A 243 -0.69 19.28 -2.89
C SER A 243 -0.73 18.58 -4.25
N TYR A 244 -0.19 17.36 -4.33
CA TYR A 244 -0.23 16.54 -5.53
C TYR A 244 -1.68 16.19 -5.91
N LEU A 245 -2.49 15.72 -4.96
CA LEU A 245 -3.90 15.40 -5.19
C LEU A 245 -4.73 16.62 -5.62
N LEU A 246 -4.49 17.79 -5.02
CA LEU A 246 -5.18 19.04 -5.36
C LEU A 246 -4.80 19.57 -6.75
N CYS A 247 -3.51 19.51 -7.10
CA CYS A 247 -3.05 19.83 -8.44
C CYS A 247 -3.71 18.90 -9.46
N HIS A 248 -3.85 17.63 -9.09
CA HIS A 248 -4.32 16.59 -9.97
C HIS A 248 -5.85 16.53 -10.10
N SER A 249 -6.62 16.91 -9.07
CA SER A 249 -8.09 16.94 -9.12
C SER A 249 -8.66 17.91 -10.14
N ASN A 250 -7.84 18.87 -10.62
CA ASN A 250 -8.23 19.87 -11.62
C ASN A 250 -7.99 19.41 -13.08
N VAL A 251 -7.43 18.23 -13.30
CA VAL A 251 -7.16 17.72 -14.65
C VAL A 251 -8.41 17.01 -15.19
N ASN A 252 -8.94 17.51 -16.32
CA ASN A 252 -10.07 16.91 -17.02
C ASN A 252 -9.60 15.63 -17.76
N VAL A 253 -9.86 14.47 -17.17
CA VAL A 253 -9.48 13.16 -17.73
C VAL A 253 -10.61 12.59 -18.59
N SER A 254 -10.26 11.85 -19.65
CA SER A 254 -11.20 11.17 -20.57
C SER A 254 -12.21 10.28 -19.82
N GLY A 255 -13.45 10.19 -20.32
CA GLY A 255 -14.58 9.52 -19.66
C GLY A 255 -14.31 8.10 -19.15
N ASP A 256 -13.55 7.28 -19.88
CA ASP A 256 -13.24 5.89 -19.50
C ASP A 256 -12.34 5.76 -18.25
N LEU A 257 -11.56 6.79 -17.92
CA LEU A 257 -10.71 6.80 -16.72
C LEU A 257 -11.38 7.47 -15.52
N ARG A 258 -12.60 8.00 -15.68
CA ARG A 258 -13.31 8.74 -14.61
C ARG A 258 -13.58 7.87 -13.38
N SER A 259 -13.78 6.56 -13.57
CA SER A 259 -13.97 5.58 -12.47
C SER A 259 -12.70 5.33 -11.64
N LEU A 260 -11.53 5.64 -12.17
CA LEU A 260 -10.23 5.48 -11.50
C LEU A 260 -9.77 6.78 -10.81
N ILE A 261 -10.49 7.89 -11.00
CA ILE A 261 -10.16 9.17 -10.37
C ILE A 261 -10.54 9.13 -8.90
N ILE A 262 -9.59 9.50 -8.05
CA ILE A 262 -9.83 9.74 -6.64
C ILE A 262 -10.63 11.03 -6.51
N THR A 263 -11.90 10.89 -6.12
CA THR A 263 -12.79 12.03 -5.86
C THR A 263 -12.92 12.27 -4.36
N PRO A 264 -13.39 13.46 -3.93
CA PRO A 264 -13.70 13.72 -2.52
C PRO A 264 -14.72 12.73 -1.92
N ASN A 265 -15.58 12.16 -2.76
CA ASN A 265 -16.52 11.13 -2.35
C ASN A 265 -15.80 9.82 -2.02
N THR A 266 -14.74 9.48 -2.76
CA THR A 266 -13.88 8.33 -2.46
C THR A 266 -13.24 8.46 -1.07
N PHE A 267 -12.84 9.68 -0.66
CA PHE A 267 -12.37 9.91 0.72
C PHE A 267 -13.44 9.59 1.77
N LYS A 268 -14.67 10.07 1.57
CA LYS A 268 -15.80 9.80 2.50
C LYS A 268 -16.14 8.31 2.56
N GLU A 269 -16.15 7.64 1.41
CA GLU A 269 -16.45 6.20 1.31
C GLU A 269 -15.33 5.33 1.90
N THR A 270 -14.09 5.82 1.96
CA THR A 270 -12.96 5.06 2.56
C THR A 270 -12.92 5.17 4.07
N ILE A 271 -13.42 6.28 4.65
CA ILE A 271 -13.45 6.49 6.10
C ILE A 271 -14.34 5.45 6.80
N VAL A 272 -15.49 5.09 6.21
CA VAL A 272 -16.45 4.15 6.81
C VAL A 272 -15.87 2.73 7.02
N PRO A 273 -15.30 2.04 6.01
CA PRO A 273 -14.68 0.74 6.20
C PRO A 273 -13.40 0.83 7.04
N LEU A 274 -12.68 1.96 7.02
CA LEU A 274 -11.52 2.18 7.88
C LEU A 274 -11.92 2.27 9.36
N THR A 275 -13.00 3.00 9.68
CA THR A 275 -13.56 3.02 11.04
C THR A 275 -14.14 1.66 11.42
N LEU A 276 -14.78 0.94 10.49
CA LEU A 276 -15.33 -0.38 10.75
C LEU A 276 -14.21 -1.40 11.04
N ALA A 277 -13.12 -1.38 10.26
CA ALA A 277 -11.96 -2.26 10.45
C ALA A 277 -11.27 -2.00 11.80
N ILE A 278 -11.16 -0.74 12.21
CA ILE A 278 -10.64 -0.37 13.53
C ILE A 278 -11.56 -0.88 14.65
N ILE A 279 -12.89 -0.83 14.47
CA ILE A 279 -13.88 -1.34 15.44
C ILE A 279 -13.89 -2.88 15.50
N MET A 280 -13.71 -3.56 14.35
CA MET A 280 -13.72 -5.01 14.24
C MET A 280 -12.39 -5.68 14.64
N SER A 281 -11.30 -4.92 14.76
CA SER A 281 -10.02 -5.38 15.34
C SER A 281 -10.05 -5.52 16.87
N ARG A 282 -11.23 -5.36 17.48
CA ARG A 282 -11.53 -5.66 18.90
C ARG A 282 -11.57 -7.16 19.15
#